data_AF-A0A1J6INE8-F1
#
_entry.id   AF-A0A1J6INE8-F1
#
_cell.length_a   1.000
_cell.length_b   1.000
_cell.length_c   1.000
_cell.angle_alpha   90.00
_cell.angle_beta   90.00
_cell.angle_gamma   90.00
#
_symmetry.space_group_name_H-M   'P 1'
#
loop_
_entity.id
_entity.type
_entity.pdbx_description
1 polymer ?
#
loop_
_entity_poly.entity_id
_entity_poly.type
_entity_poly.pdbx_seq_one_letter_code
_entity_poly.pdbx_strand_id
1 'polypeptide(L)'
;MGNSQSSSTNPRFALAKRAFTEKKLEDLKSMFDSLAAQSQSNGNYISPSVFKGYIGVEGPLGDRMFDLVTQKRKDQKLTFEDLVIAKGTYEKGTNNDIEEFIYQLLDVFDDGIVGRSDLEAVLTAVLRNISSHENHPSEPSSEREVLDIFLNAANLTTDDKQCAESYISFEEFRSWCARLPSVRKFLGSLLSPRDSGSEVPILIYPESIDPAVLLLRKEYAWHIGGALPQDELHEWRLLYHSTVHGLSFNTFLGKISDDKGPALLIIKDKEGYIYGGYASQPWEKHADFYGDMKSFLFQLYPKTSVYRPTGANTNLQWCAINFSSESIPNGIGFGGRVHHFGLFISANFDQGHTFTCTTFGSPSLSKTNQIFPEVIECWGVAIKRAQDDNHDRLKGTVLDRFKEDRHMLNMVGLANSSQ
;
A
#
# COMPACT_ATOMS: atom_id res chain seq x y z
N MET A 1 59.07 19.02 -11.58
CA MET A 1 58.03 17.97 -11.66
C MET A 1 57.35 17.90 -10.31
N GLY A 2 56.02 18.01 -10.27
CA GLY A 2 55.25 17.94 -9.03
C GLY A 2 54.00 18.82 -9.07
N ASN A 3 53.13 18.64 -10.07
CA ASN A 3 51.77 19.18 -10.02
C ASN A 3 50.94 18.25 -9.13
N SER A 4 50.87 18.55 -7.84
CA SER A 4 49.84 18.01 -6.95
C SER A 4 48.55 18.79 -7.18
N GLN A 5 47.77 18.40 -8.19
CA GLN A 5 46.35 18.71 -8.19
C GLN A 5 45.68 17.80 -7.16
N SER A 6 45.62 18.27 -5.92
CA SER A 6 44.68 17.72 -4.95
C SER A 6 43.27 18.05 -5.45
N SER A 7 42.59 17.08 -6.05
CA SER A 7 41.16 17.21 -6.33
C SER A 7 40.45 17.44 -4.99
N SER A 8 39.92 18.63 -4.76
CA SER A 8 39.10 18.93 -3.59
C SER A 8 37.78 18.17 -3.73
N THR A 9 37.79 16.89 -3.39
CA THR A 9 36.60 16.03 -3.45
C THR A 9 35.59 16.58 -2.46
N ASN A 10 34.39 16.95 -2.93
CA ASN A 10 33.32 17.44 -2.09
C ASN A 10 33.10 16.46 -0.92
N PRO A 11 33.16 16.92 0.34
CA PRO A 11 33.06 16.04 1.50
C PRO A 11 31.72 15.29 1.55
N ARG A 12 30.64 15.89 1.04
CA ARG A 12 29.32 15.23 0.96
C ARG A 12 29.34 14.06 -0.02
N PHE A 13 29.97 14.24 -1.18
CA PHE A 13 30.13 13.17 -2.16
C PHE A 13 31.00 12.03 -1.63
N ALA A 14 32.12 12.36 -0.98
CA ALA A 14 33.00 11.37 -0.38
C ALA A 14 32.28 10.52 0.69
N LEU A 15 31.40 11.15 1.48
CA LEU A 15 30.55 10.45 2.46
C LEU A 15 29.48 9.59 1.76
N ALA A 16 28.72 10.15 0.83
CA ALA A 16 27.66 9.43 0.12
C ALA A 16 28.20 8.21 -0.64
N LYS A 17 29.37 8.33 -1.26
CA LYS A 17 30.02 7.22 -1.97
C LYS A 17 30.28 6.01 -1.05
N ARG A 18 30.61 6.24 0.24
CA ARG A 18 30.86 5.17 1.21
C ARG A 18 29.60 4.36 1.56
N ALA A 19 28.42 4.88 1.27
CA ALA A 19 27.15 4.18 1.52
C ALA A 19 26.82 3.12 0.44
N PHE A 20 27.61 3.04 -0.63
CA PHE A 20 27.39 2.15 -1.76
C PHE A 20 28.56 1.18 -1.95
N THR A 21 28.25 -0.03 -2.42
CA THR A 21 29.27 -0.97 -2.90
C THR A 21 29.85 -0.48 -4.23
N GLU A 22 31.05 -0.92 -4.59
CA GLU A 22 31.69 -0.56 -5.85
C GLU A 22 30.82 -0.92 -7.05
N LYS A 23 30.28 -2.15 -7.07
CA LYS A 23 29.33 -2.59 -8.10
C LYS A 23 28.12 -1.65 -8.22
N LYS A 24 27.50 -1.25 -7.10
CA LYS A 24 26.33 -0.35 -7.15
C LYS A 24 26.73 1.04 -7.66
N LEU A 25 27.93 1.52 -7.38
CA LEU A 25 28.44 2.78 -7.94
C LEU A 25 28.69 2.69 -9.45
N GLU A 26 29.21 1.56 -9.94
CA GLU A 26 29.36 1.28 -11.36
C GLU A 26 28.00 1.24 -12.08
N ASP A 27 27.01 0.54 -11.50
CA ASP A 27 25.65 0.48 -12.02
C ASP A 27 25.01 1.88 -12.06
N LEU A 28 25.19 2.69 -11.01
CA LEU A 28 24.74 4.09 -10.97
C LEU A 28 25.44 4.95 -12.01
N LYS A 29 26.73 4.73 -12.25
CA LYS A 29 27.49 5.47 -13.27
C LYS A 29 27.00 5.12 -14.67
N SER A 30 26.77 3.84 -14.95
CA SER A 30 26.20 3.37 -16.22
C SER A 30 24.80 3.96 -16.46
N MET A 31 23.94 3.95 -15.43
CA MET A 31 22.63 4.61 -15.49
C MET A 31 22.77 6.11 -15.79
N PHE A 32 23.65 6.80 -15.08
CA PHE A 32 23.89 8.24 -15.28
C PHE A 32 24.35 8.54 -16.71
N ASP A 33 25.32 7.81 -17.22
CA ASP A 33 25.87 8.02 -18.56
C ASP A 33 24.81 7.79 -19.65
N SER A 34 23.93 6.79 -19.46
CA SER A 34 22.78 6.54 -20.34
C SER A 34 21.78 7.71 -20.36
N LEU A 35 21.40 8.24 -19.19
CA LEU A 35 20.49 9.39 -19.09
C LEU A 35 21.15 10.68 -19.60
N ALA A 36 22.44 10.87 -19.35
CA ALA A 36 23.17 12.04 -19.83
C ALA A 36 23.29 12.03 -21.36
N ALA A 37 23.45 10.85 -21.99
CA ALA A 37 23.44 10.71 -23.45
C ALA A 37 22.11 11.14 -24.08
N GLN A 38 20.97 10.90 -23.39
CA GLN A 38 19.65 11.36 -23.82
C GLN A 38 19.48 12.89 -23.69
N SER A 39 20.32 13.56 -22.91
CA SER A 39 20.13 14.96 -22.51
C SER A 39 20.73 16.02 -23.47
N GLN A 40 21.08 15.67 -24.71
CA GLN A 40 21.81 16.56 -25.65
C GLN A 40 23.06 17.23 -25.02
N SER A 41 23.60 16.66 -23.94
CA SER A 41 24.63 17.28 -23.10
C SER A 41 26.05 16.76 -23.41
N ASN A 42 26.17 15.94 -24.46
CA ASN A 42 27.36 15.13 -24.76
C ASN A 42 27.81 14.25 -23.57
N GLY A 43 26.86 13.77 -22.76
CA GLY A 43 27.13 12.87 -21.65
C GLY A 43 27.64 13.54 -20.36
N ASN A 44 27.63 14.88 -20.29
CA ASN A 44 28.19 15.60 -19.14
C ASN A 44 27.21 15.76 -17.97
N TYR A 45 25.92 15.87 -18.25
CA TYR A 45 24.87 16.08 -17.25
C TYR A 45 23.52 15.55 -17.72
N ILE A 46 22.62 15.32 -16.77
CA ILE A 46 21.23 14.98 -17.05
C ILE A 46 20.40 16.27 -17.03
N SER A 47 19.60 16.48 -18.06
CA SER A 47 18.67 17.61 -18.19
C SER A 47 17.39 17.38 -17.37
N PRO A 48 16.66 18.43 -16.98
CA PRO A 48 15.43 18.29 -16.20
C PRO A 48 14.37 17.42 -16.86
N SER A 49 14.17 17.54 -18.18
CA SER A 49 13.18 16.74 -18.91
C SER A 49 13.52 15.25 -18.90
N VAL A 50 14.79 14.90 -19.13
CA VAL A 50 15.23 13.49 -19.07
C VAL A 50 15.14 12.95 -17.65
N PHE A 51 15.48 13.77 -16.64
CA PHE A 51 15.36 13.36 -15.24
C PHE A 51 13.91 13.10 -14.83
N LYS A 52 12.98 14.00 -15.19
CA LYS A 52 11.54 13.83 -14.92
C LYS A 52 10.95 12.60 -15.62
N GLY A 53 11.37 12.36 -16.86
CA GLY A 53 11.05 11.11 -17.57
C GLY A 53 11.61 9.86 -16.88
N TYR A 54 12.82 9.93 -16.31
CA TYR A 54 13.42 8.82 -15.55
C TYR A 54 12.66 8.49 -14.26
N ILE A 55 12.26 9.51 -13.49
CA ILE A 55 11.49 9.30 -12.24
C ILE A 55 9.98 9.06 -12.50
N GLY A 56 9.51 9.28 -13.73
CA GLY A 56 8.11 9.10 -14.12
C GLY A 56 7.15 10.14 -13.51
N VAL A 57 7.67 11.31 -13.13
CA VAL A 57 6.89 12.38 -12.50
C VAL A 57 7.17 13.70 -13.19
N GLU A 58 6.10 14.29 -13.71
CA GLU A 58 6.10 15.60 -14.38
C GLU A 58 5.51 16.70 -13.48
N GLY A 59 5.62 17.95 -13.94
CA GLY A 59 5.06 19.12 -13.26
C GLY A 59 5.79 19.51 -11.96
N PRO A 60 5.12 20.23 -11.04
CA PRO A 60 5.78 20.84 -9.87
C PRO A 60 6.56 19.87 -8.99
N LEU A 61 6.04 18.66 -8.76
CA LEU A 61 6.74 17.64 -7.96
C LEU A 61 8.03 17.17 -8.64
N GLY A 62 8.01 16.98 -9.96
CA GLY A 62 9.19 16.58 -10.72
C GLY A 62 10.24 17.69 -10.76
N ASP A 63 9.80 18.94 -10.93
CA ASP A 63 10.67 20.12 -10.91
C ASP A 63 11.33 20.30 -9.53
N ARG A 64 10.54 20.16 -8.45
CA ARG A 64 11.05 20.21 -7.07
C ARG A 64 12.06 19.10 -6.77
N MET A 65 11.79 17.88 -7.22
CA MET A 65 12.73 16.78 -7.07
C MET A 65 14.06 17.09 -7.78
N PHE A 66 14.02 17.62 -9.00
CA PHE A 66 15.23 18.02 -9.73
C PHE A 66 16.03 19.08 -8.97
N ASP A 67 15.36 20.10 -8.44
CA ASP A 67 15.98 21.16 -7.65
C ASP A 67 16.66 20.62 -6.37
N LEU A 68 16.00 19.71 -5.65
CA LEU A 68 16.59 19.10 -4.45
C LEU A 68 17.79 18.23 -4.77
N VAL A 69 17.70 17.39 -5.80
CA VAL A 69 18.80 16.50 -6.21
C VAL A 69 20.00 17.32 -6.69
N THR A 70 19.78 18.44 -7.40
CA THR A 70 20.84 19.36 -7.83
C THR A 70 21.31 20.33 -6.74
N GLN A 71 20.91 20.12 -5.48
CA GLN A 71 21.30 20.95 -4.33
C GLN A 71 20.92 22.42 -4.51
N LYS A 72 19.78 22.69 -5.16
CA LYS A 72 19.21 24.02 -5.44
C LYS A 72 20.13 24.96 -6.23
N ARG A 73 21.07 24.44 -7.03
CA ARG A 73 21.99 25.27 -7.85
C ARG A 73 21.30 26.03 -8.99
N LYS A 74 20.14 25.57 -9.47
CA LYS A 74 19.35 26.18 -10.56
C LYS A 74 20.11 26.33 -11.89
N ASP A 75 21.15 25.54 -12.12
CA ASP A 75 21.96 25.52 -13.35
C ASP A 75 21.39 24.60 -14.44
N GLN A 76 20.25 23.93 -14.16
CA GLN A 76 19.57 22.95 -15.02
C GLN A 76 20.46 21.74 -15.36
N LYS A 77 21.45 21.42 -14.51
CA LYS A 77 22.42 20.35 -14.74
C LYS A 77 22.53 19.43 -13.55
N LEU A 78 22.03 18.21 -13.71
CA LEU A 78 22.26 17.14 -12.75
C LEU A 78 23.57 16.42 -13.08
N THR A 79 24.54 16.49 -12.16
CA THR A 79 25.83 15.80 -12.31
C THR A 79 25.80 14.42 -11.65
N PHE A 80 26.80 13.58 -11.95
CA PHE A 80 26.93 12.28 -11.28
C PHE A 80 27.13 12.44 -9.77
N GLU A 81 27.84 13.48 -9.36
CA GLU A 81 28.09 13.81 -7.96
C GLU A 81 26.77 14.06 -7.21
N ASP A 82 25.91 14.89 -7.79
CA ASP A 82 24.58 15.20 -7.26
C ASP A 82 23.71 13.97 -7.12
N LEU A 83 23.68 13.13 -8.14
CA LEU A 83 22.90 11.90 -8.14
C LEU A 83 23.33 10.96 -7.01
N VAL A 84 24.65 10.79 -6.81
CA VAL A 84 25.20 9.95 -5.74
C VAL A 84 24.90 10.54 -4.37
N ILE A 85 25.03 11.86 -4.20
CA ILE A 85 24.69 12.53 -2.94
C ILE A 85 23.21 12.32 -2.61
N ALA A 86 22.32 12.63 -3.55
CA ALA A 86 20.87 12.53 -3.34
C ALA A 86 20.44 11.09 -3.07
N LYS A 87 20.91 10.11 -3.86
CA LYS A 87 20.64 8.69 -3.60
C LYS A 87 21.24 8.22 -2.29
N GLY A 88 22.40 8.74 -1.89
CA GLY A 88 23.03 8.43 -0.61
C GLY A 88 22.14 8.79 0.57
N THR A 89 21.52 9.97 0.54
CA THR A 89 20.54 10.38 1.55
C THR A 89 19.22 9.60 1.40
N TYR A 90 18.69 9.54 0.19
CA TYR A 90 17.32 9.08 -0.08
C TYR A 90 17.14 7.55 -0.01
N GLU A 91 18.16 6.77 -0.38
CA GLU A 91 18.11 5.29 -0.33
C GLU A 91 18.89 4.68 0.82
N LYS A 92 19.87 5.40 1.38
CA LYS A 92 20.83 4.87 2.37
C LYS A 92 20.95 5.71 3.63
N GLY A 93 20.27 6.86 3.69
CA GLY A 93 20.22 7.70 4.88
C GLY A 93 19.45 7.04 6.01
N THR A 94 19.46 7.68 7.18
CA THR A 94 18.60 7.26 8.28
C THR A 94 17.13 7.53 7.93
N ASN A 95 16.19 6.90 8.64
CA ASN A 95 14.77 7.19 8.45
C ASN A 95 14.45 8.68 8.60
N ASN A 96 15.13 9.37 9.53
CA ASN A 96 14.97 10.81 9.72
C ASN A 96 15.46 11.60 8.50
N ASP A 97 16.62 11.26 7.94
CA ASP A 97 17.16 11.94 6.76
C ASP A 97 16.25 11.78 5.54
N ILE A 98 15.70 10.58 5.34
CA ILE A 98 14.77 10.28 4.24
C ILE A 98 13.46 11.05 4.43
N GLU A 99 12.91 11.07 5.64
CA GLU A 99 11.68 11.80 5.95
C GLU A 99 11.86 13.31 5.78
N GLU A 100 13.00 13.87 6.21
CA GLU A 100 13.30 15.29 6.05
C GLU A 100 13.45 15.65 4.56
N PHE A 101 14.12 14.79 3.77
CA PHE A 101 14.19 14.97 2.32
C PHE A 101 12.79 14.95 1.68
N ILE A 102 11.93 14.01 2.06
CA ILE A 102 10.56 13.93 1.52
C ILE A 102 9.74 15.14 1.97
N TYR A 103 9.89 15.62 3.19
CA TYR A 103 9.20 16.81 3.66
C TYR A 103 9.61 18.06 2.86
N GLN A 104 10.91 18.23 2.58
CA GLN A 104 11.40 19.30 1.69
C GLN A 104 10.89 19.16 0.25
N LEU A 105 10.66 17.92 -0.20
CA LEU A 105 10.10 17.62 -1.53
C LEU A 105 8.61 17.99 -1.62
N LEU A 106 7.88 17.96 -0.50
CA LEU A 106 6.47 18.36 -0.49
C LEU A 106 6.27 19.85 -0.75
N ASP A 107 7.17 20.71 -0.31
CA ASP A 107 7.18 22.15 -0.63
C ASP A 107 7.56 22.34 -2.11
N VAL A 108 6.60 22.12 -3.00
CA VAL A 108 6.81 22.09 -4.46
C VAL A 108 6.90 23.49 -5.06
N PHE A 109 6.37 24.49 -4.36
CA PHE A 109 6.44 25.90 -4.78
C PHE A 109 7.66 26.65 -4.20
N ASP A 110 8.46 26.02 -3.31
CA ASP A 110 9.67 26.58 -2.67
C ASP A 110 9.39 27.88 -1.89
N ASP A 111 8.23 27.97 -1.24
CA ASP A 111 7.84 29.11 -0.39
C ASP A 111 8.20 28.89 1.09
N GLY A 112 8.70 27.69 1.43
CA GLY A 112 9.14 27.29 2.76
C GLY A 112 8.02 26.75 3.65
N ILE A 113 6.81 26.61 3.12
CA ILE A 113 5.64 26.08 3.80
C ILE A 113 5.11 24.88 2.99
N VAL A 114 4.60 23.85 3.67
CA VAL A 114 3.89 22.76 2.99
C VAL A 114 2.40 22.99 3.18
N GLY A 115 1.78 23.67 2.22
CA GLY A 115 0.38 24.08 2.26
C GLY A 115 -0.56 23.10 1.55
N ARG A 116 -1.86 23.45 1.50
CA ARG A 116 -2.86 22.66 0.76
C ARG A 116 -2.53 22.57 -0.73
N SER A 117 -2.08 23.68 -1.33
CA SER A 117 -1.72 23.75 -2.76
C SER A 117 -0.57 22.79 -3.10
N ASP A 118 0.42 22.69 -2.22
CA ASP A 118 1.53 21.76 -2.35
C ASP A 118 1.05 20.31 -2.33
N LEU A 119 0.29 19.95 -1.30
CA LEU A 119 -0.26 18.60 -1.17
C LEU A 119 -1.17 18.26 -2.36
N GLU A 120 -1.92 19.22 -2.88
CA GLU A 120 -2.77 19.04 -4.06
C GLU A 120 -1.93 18.72 -5.30
N ALA A 121 -0.85 19.45 -5.54
CA ALA A 121 0.05 19.18 -6.65
C ALA A 121 0.74 17.80 -6.53
N VAL A 122 1.18 17.46 -5.33
CA VAL A 122 1.80 16.15 -5.03
C VAL A 122 0.82 15.01 -5.24
N LEU A 123 -0.37 15.07 -4.64
CA LEU A 123 -1.37 14.03 -4.75
C LEU A 123 -1.92 13.91 -6.18
N THR A 124 -2.01 15.02 -6.92
CA THR A 124 -2.34 14.98 -8.35
C THR A 124 -1.31 14.19 -9.14
N ALA A 125 -0.02 14.37 -8.87
CA ALA A 125 1.04 13.60 -9.51
C ALA A 125 0.97 12.10 -9.15
N VAL A 126 0.70 11.79 -7.88
CA VAL A 126 0.48 10.41 -7.39
C VAL A 126 -0.69 9.74 -8.11
N LEU A 127 -1.87 10.37 -8.14
CA LEU A 127 -3.09 9.81 -8.73
C LEU A 127 -2.96 9.64 -10.26
N ARG A 128 -2.23 10.54 -10.92
CA ARG A 128 -1.88 10.37 -12.35
C ARG A 128 -0.99 9.15 -12.58
N ASN A 129 -0.02 8.89 -11.71
CA ASN A 129 0.82 7.70 -11.81
C ASN A 129 0.01 6.41 -11.66
N ILE A 130 -0.94 6.37 -10.71
CA ILE A 130 -1.88 5.26 -10.55
C ILE A 130 -2.74 5.07 -11.81
N SER A 131 -3.20 6.18 -12.41
CA SER A 131 -4.09 6.15 -13.58
C SER A 131 -3.37 5.87 -14.91
N SER A 132 -2.06 6.12 -15.01
CA SER A 132 -1.28 5.80 -16.23
C SER A 132 -1.23 4.31 -16.59
N HIS A 133 -1.78 3.45 -15.74
CA HIS A 133 -2.02 2.03 -15.99
C HIS A 133 -3.33 1.75 -16.75
N GLU A 134 -4.12 2.77 -17.11
CA GLU A 134 -5.38 2.63 -17.84
C GLU A 134 -5.27 2.93 -19.34
N ASN A 135 -6.05 2.18 -20.13
CA ASN A 135 -6.33 2.49 -21.54
C ASN A 135 -7.57 3.40 -21.71
N HIS A 136 -8.31 3.70 -20.63
CA HIS A 136 -9.55 4.49 -20.66
C HIS A 136 -9.49 5.66 -19.65
N PRO A 137 -9.78 6.90 -20.08
CA PRO A 137 -9.78 8.05 -19.18
C PRO A 137 -10.97 8.01 -18.21
N SER A 138 -10.72 8.28 -16.93
CA SER A 138 -11.75 8.41 -15.90
C SER A 138 -12.47 9.77 -15.97
N GLU A 139 -13.67 9.90 -15.39
CA GLU A 139 -14.40 11.17 -15.37
C GLU A 139 -13.72 12.21 -14.45
N PRO A 140 -13.55 13.48 -14.89
CA PRO A 140 -12.82 14.50 -14.12
C PRO A 140 -13.39 14.78 -12.71
N SER A 141 -14.70 14.64 -12.54
CA SER A 141 -15.40 14.80 -11.25
C SER A 141 -14.98 13.73 -10.24
N SER A 142 -14.79 12.50 -10.70
CA SER A 142 -14.35 11.38 -9.86
C SER A 142 -12.90 11.57 -9.41
N GLU A 143 -12.02 12.07 -10.29
CA GLU A 143 -10.63 12.35 -9.93
C GLU A 143 -10.52 13.43 -8.84
N ARG A 144 -11.33 14.49 -8.94
CA ARG A 144 -11.36 15.55 -7.92
C ARG A 144 -11.88 15.05 -6.57
N GLU A 145 -12.95 14.24 -6.58
CA GLU A 145 -13.47 13.60 -5.37
C GLU A 145 -12.38 12.79 -4.66
N VAL A 146 -11.68 11.92 -5.40
CA VAL A 146 -10.60 11.10 -4.85
C VAL A 146 -9.45 11.96 -4.32
N LEU A 147 -9.06 13.00 -5.05
CA LEU A 147 -8.03 13.94 -4.60
C LEU A 147 -8.42 14.60 -3.27
N ASP A 148 -9.66 15.07 -3.14
CA ASP A 148 -10.13 15.72 -1.92
C ASP A 148 -10.19 14.74 -0.73
N ILE A 149 -10.53 13.46 -0.95
CA ILE A 149 -10.49 12.40 0.07
C ILE A 149 -9.07 12.22 0.64
N PHE A 150 -8.06 12.20 -0.23
CA PHE A 150 -6.65 12.08 0.20
C PHE A 150 -6.15 13.36 0.87
N LEU A 151 -6.55 14.53 0.38
CA LEU A 151 -6.23 15.83 1.00
C LEU A 151 -6.83 15.95 2.40
N ASN A 152 -8.07 15.50 2.60
CA ASN A 152 -8.76 15.56 3.90
C ASN A 152 -8.11 14.69 4.99
N ALA A 153 -7.18 13.81 4.63
CA ALA A 153 -6.39 13.04 5.58
C ALA A 153 -5.21 13.84 6.18
N ALA A 154 -4.81 14.93 5.52
CA ALA A 154 -3.89 15.90 6.07
C ALA A 154 -4.63 16.76 7.10
N ASN A 155 -4.23 16.67 8.37
CA ASN A 155 -4.71 17.57 9.40
C ASN A 155 -3.89 18.86 9.28
N LEU A 156 -4.32 19.78 8.41
CA LEU A 156 -3.64 21.06 8.23
C LEU A 156 -3.89 21.93 9.47
N THR A 157 -2.83 22.42 10.10
CA THR A 157 -2.93 23.35 11.23
C THR A 157 -3.26 24.75 10.72
N THR A 158 -4.15 25.44 11.41
CA THR A 158 -4.43 26.87 11.19
C THR A 158 -3.87 27.64 12.38
N ASP A 159 -2.95 28.59 12.16
CA ASP A 159 -2.47 29.45 13.23
C ASP A 159 -3.56 30.49 13.57
N ASP A 160 -3.87 30.66 14.86
CA ASP A 160 -4.99 31.49 15.36
C ASP A 160 -4.84 33.00 15.09
N LYS A 161 -3.74 33.41 14.43
CA LYS A 161 -3.49 34.78 14.01
C LYS A 161 -4.04 34.99 12.61
N GLN A 162 -5.31 35.42 12.57
CA GLN A 162 -5.91 36.30 11.56
C GLN A 162 -5.03 36.52 10.30
N CYS A 163 -5.08 35.56 9.36
CA CYS A 163 -4.30 35.47 8.11
C CYS A 163 -3.06 34.55 8.12
N ALA A 164 -3.19 33.29 8.55
CA ALA A 164 -2.18 32.26 8.31
C ALA A 164 -2.71 31.20 7.34
N GLU A 165 -1.96 30.93 6.26
CA GLU A 165 -2.20 29.79 5.39
C GLU A 165 -2.02 28.50 6.19
N SER A 166 -2.93 27.55 6.00
CA SER A 166 -2.90 26.28 6.71
C SER A 166 -1.74 25.42 6.20
N TYR A 167 -0.86 24.98 7.09
CA TYR A 167 0.33 24.20 6.73
C TYR A 167 0.40 22.88 7.48
N ILE A 168 1.33 22.02 7.07
CA ILE A 168 1.66 20.78 7.78
C ILE A 168 3.08 20.88 8.33
N SER A 169 3.25 20.76 9.64
CA SER A 169 4.57 20.66 10.28
C SER A 169 5.24 19.31 10.01
N PHE A 170 6.53 19.18 10.30
CA PHE A 170 7.26 17.92 10.12
C PHE A 170 6.68 16.76 10.95
N GLU A 171 6.17 17.02 12.16
CA GLU A 171 5.53 16.00 13.01
C GLU A 171 4.15 15.58 12.48
N GLU A 172 3.37 16.53 11.98
CA GLU A 172 2.10 16.24 11.34
C GLU A 172 2.31 15.50 10.01
N PHE A 173 3.37 15.82 9.26
CA PHE A 173 3.79 15.09 8.07
C PHE A 173 4.09 13.62 8.39
N ARG A 174 4.85 13.34 9.45
CA ARG A 174 5.09 11.96 9.91
C ARG A 174 3.78 11.24 10.22
N SER A 175 2.89 11.92 10.94
CA SER A 175 1.57 11.38 11.29
C SER A 175 0.71 11.14 10.04
N TRP A 176 0.79 12.01 9.04
CA TRP A 176 0.12 11.87 7.75
C TRP A 176 0.68 10.69 6.96
N CYS A 177 2.00 10.56 6.84
CA CYS A 177 2.66 9.44 6.19
C CYS A 177 2.37 8.09 6.87
N ALA A 178 2.22 8.06 8.19
CA ALA A 178 1.81 6.86 8.92
C ALA A 178 0.38 6.42 8.53
N ARG A 179 -0.53 7.37 8.29
CA ARG A 179 -1.91 7.12 7.84
C ARG A 179 -2.01 6.82 6.34
N LEU A 180 -1.09 7.35 5.52
CA LEU A 180 -1.02 7.14 4.06
C LEU A 180 0.30 6.46 3.66
N PRO A 181 0.47 5.18 4.02
CA PRO A 181 1.72 4.48 3.75
C PRO A 181 2.02 4.35 2.25
N SER A 182 0.98 4.32 1.39
CA SER A 182 1.13 4.29 -0.07
C SER A 182 1.80 5.57 -0.60
N VAL A 183 1.33 6.74 -0.16
CA VAL A 183 1.90 8.05 -0.53
C VAL A 183 3.34 8.14 -0.03
N ARG A 184 3.61 7.72 1.20
CA ARG A 184 4.97 7.69 1.76
C ARG A 184 5.91 6.76 0.99
N LYS A 185 5.43 5.58 0.56
CA LYS A 185 6.20 4.63 -0.24
C LYS A 185 6.51 5.23 -1.62
N PHE A 186 5.50 5.76 -2.32
CA PHE A 186 5.66 6.43 -3.61
C PHE A 186 6.69 7.57 -3.54
N LEU A 187 6.52 8.48 -2.58
CA LEU A 187 7.43 9.61 -2.38
C LEU A 187 8.82 9.20 -1.89
N GLY A 188 8.99 7.97 -1.39
CA GLY A 188 10.27 7.39 -1.00
C GLY A 188 10.91 6.50 -2.07
N SER A 189 10.22 6.25 -3.19
CA SER A 189 10.69 5.39 -4.27
C SER A 189 11.00 6.14 -5.57
N LEU A 190 10.81 7.46 -5.65
CA LEU A 190 10.96 8.24 -6.88
C LEU A 190 12.35 8.14 -7.51
N LEU A 191 13.42 8.00 -6.70
CA LEU A 191 14.77 7.79 -7.21
C LEU A 191 15.13 6.31 -7.45
N SER A 192 14.28 5.37 -7.03
CA SER A 192 14.57 3.94 -7.01
C SER A 192 13.84 3.21 -8.15
N PRO A 193 14.55 2.67 -9.16
CA PRO A 193 13.97 2.43 -10.47
C PRO A 193 12.99 1.25 -10.64
N ARG A 194 12.49 0.51 -9.61
CA ARG A 194 11.41 -0.49 -9.87
C ARG A 194 10.68 -1.24 -8.73
N ASP A 195 11.05 -1.20 -7.45
CA ASP A 195 10.64 -2.34 -6.57
C ASP A 195 9.90 -2.08 -5.26
N SER A 196 9.39 -0.89 -4.95
CA SER A 196 8.65 -0.76 -3.67
C SER A 196 7.80 0.49 -3.56
N GLY A 197 6.54 0.45 -3.98
CA GLY A 197 5.58 1.46 -3.50
C GLY A 197 4.39 1.82 -4.39
N SER A 198 4.44 1.50 -5.67
CA SER A 198 3.43 1.96 -6.65
C SER A 198 2.58 0.86 -7.27
N GLU A 199 2.77 -0.41 -6.86
CA GLU A 199 1.96 -1.49 -7.41
C GLU A 199 0.51 -1.36 -6.94
N VAL A 200 -0.38 -1.30 -7.92
CA VAL A 200 -1.83 -1.31 -7.73
C VAL A 200 -2.27 -2.77 -7.90
N PRO A 201 -2.92 -3.38 -6.89
CA PRO A 201 -3.43 -4.73 -7.02
C PRO A 201 -4.43 -4.86 -8.17
N ILE A 202 -4.36 -5.97 -8.89
CA ILE A 202 -5.33 -6.30 -9.94
C ILE A 202 -6.62 -6.74 -9.28
N LEU A 203 -7.71 -5.98 -9.47
CA LEU A 203 -9.01 -6.30 -8.92
C LEU A 203 -9.77 -7.27 -9.84
N ILE A 204 -10.10 -8.45 -9.32
CA ILE A 204 -10.78 -9.53 -10.04
C ILE A 204 -12.19 -9.68 -9.48
N TYR A 205 -13.18 -9.50 -10.34
CA TYR A 205 -14.59 -9.69 -10.01
C TYR A 205 -15.33 -10.32 -11.20
N PRO A 206 -16.46 -11.00 -10.98
CA PRO A 206 -17.26 -11.58 -12.07
C PRO A 206 -17.70 -10.53 -13.09
N GLU A 207 -17.64 -10.85 -14.38
CA GLU A 207 -18.07 -9.96 -15.49
C GLU A 207 -19.53 -9.50 -15.38
N SER A 208 -20.36 -10.21 -14.62
CA SER A 208 -21.75 -9.84 -14.37
C SER A 208 -21.94 -8.64 -13.44
N ILE A 209 -20.88 -8.21 -12.74
CA ILE A 209 -20.95 -7.11 -11.78
C ILE A 209 -20.52 -5.82 -12.47
N ASP A 210 -21.39 -4.82 -12.41
CA ASP A 210 -21.07 -3.46 -12.86
C ASP A 210 -19.98 -2.86 -11.95
N PRO A 211 -18.82 -2.43 -12.48
CA PRO A 211 -17.78 -1.79 -11.69
C PRO A 211 -18.27 -0.57 -10.89
N ALA A 212 -19.32 0.11 -11.35
CA ALA A 212 -19.89 1.27 -10.67
C ALA A 212 -20.54 0.95 -9.32
N VAL A 213 -20.91 -0.32 -9.06
CA VAL A 213 -21.46 -0.72 -7.76
C VAL A 213 -20.38 -1.09 -6.74
N LEU A 214 -19.14 -1.29 -7.18
CA LEU A 214 -18.03 -1.70 -6.32
C LEU A 214 -17.57 -0.53 -5.43
N LEU A 215 -17.38 -0.81 -4.15
CA LEU A 215 -16.81 0.14 -3.19
C LEU A 215 -15.30 0.25 -3.39
N LEU A 216 -14.61 -0.86 -3.65
CA LEU A 216 -13.16 -0.90 -3.80
C LEU A 216 -12.71 -0.38 -5.18
N ARG A 217 -12.33 0.89 -5.23
CA ARG A 217 -11.69 1.53 -6.39
C ARG A 217 -10.18 1.24 -6.42
N LYS A 218 -9.53 1.44 -7.57
CA LYS A 218 -8.08 1.23 -7.75
C LYS A 218 -7.25 2.11 -6.79
N GLU A 219 -7.67 3.33 -6.51
CA GLU A 219 -6.96 4.28 -5.63
C GLU A 219 -7.06 3.84 -4.17
N TYR A 220 -8.21 3.30 -3.78
CA TYR A 220 -8.41 2.69 -2.47
C TYR A 220 -7.60 1.40 -2.34
N ALA A 221 -7.55 0.57 -3.38
CA ALA A 221 -6.74 -0.64 -3.40
C ALA A 221 -5.24 -0.30 -3.29
N TRP A 222 -4.76 0.70 -4.03
CA TRP A 222 -3.41 1.21 -3.91
C TRP A 222 -3.11 1.77 -2.51
N HIS A 223 -4.05 2.51 -1.91
CA HIS A 223 -3.90 3.03 -0.56
C HIS A 223 -3.76 1.93 0.48
N ILE A 224 -4.66 0.95 0.48
CA ILE A 224 -4.62 -0.22 1.36
C ILE A 224 -3.36 -1.04 1.09
N GLY A 225 -3.01 -1.26 -0.18
CA GLY A 225 -1.82 -1.99 -0.61
C GLY A 225 -0.52 -1.35 -0.13
N GLY A 226 -0.51 -0.01 0.02
CA GLY A 226 0.57 0.69 0.70
C GLY A 226 0.87 0.15 2.11
N ALA A 227 -0.10 -0.47 2.78
CA ALA A 227 0.09 -1.08 4.09
C ALA A 227 0.57 -2.53 4.07
N LEU A 228 0.46 -3.21 2.93
CA LEU A 228 0.75 -4.63 2.75
C LEU A 228 2.18 -4.88 2.24
N PRO A 229 2.68 -6.12 2.39
CA PRO A 229 3.91 -6.55 1.75
C PRO A 229 3.70 -6.81 0.24
N GLN A 230 4.79 -6.80 -0.53
CA GLN A 230 4.74 -6.82 -2.00
C GLN A 230 4.09 -8.09 -2.58
N ASP A 231 4.28 -9.23 -1.92
CA ASP A 231 3.73 -10.52 -2.31
C ASP A 231 2.19 -10.60 -2.21
N GLU A 232 1.58 -9.66 -1.49
CA GLU A 232 0.13 -9.51 -1.33
C GLU A 232 -0.48 -8.45 -2.26
N LEU A 233 0.31 -7.81 -3.12
CA LEU A 233 -0.14 -6.76 -4.04
C LEU A 233 -0.48 -7.28 -5.45
N HIS A 234 -0.60 -8.59 -5.63
CA HIS A 234 -0.78 -9.15 -6.96
C HIS A 234 -2.23 -9.08 -7.46
N GLU A 235 -3.10 -9.92 -6.90
CA GLU A 235 -4.48 -10.07 -7.34
C GLU A 235 -5.41 -10.08 -6.14
N TRP A 236 -6.44 -9.23 -6.16
CA TRP A 236 -7.48 -9.19 -5.14
C TRP A 236 -8.82 -9.58 -5.75
N ARG A 237 -9.46 -10.60 -5.20
CA ARG A 237 -10.66 -11.22 -5.78
C ARG A 237 -11.89 -10.91 -4.95
N LEU A 238 -12.95 -10.42 -5.57
CA LEU A 238 -14.23 -10.22 -4.89
C LEU A 238 -14.85 -11.59 -4.55
N LEU A 239 -14.90 -11.90 -3.25
CA LEU A 239 -15.48 -13.14 -2.70
C LEU A 239 -16.97 -12.96 -2.40
N TYR A 240 -17.34 -11.78 -1.89
CA TYR A 240 -18.70 -11.47 -1.47
C TYR A 240 -19.05 -10.01 -1.74
N HIS A 241 -20.29 -9.79 -2.16
CA HIS A 241 -20.91 -8.48 -2.33
C HIS A 241 -22.37 -8.58 -1.92
N SER A 242 -22.77 -7.82 -0.90
CA SER A 242 -24.10 -7.90 -0.26
C SER A 242 -25.29 -7.72 -1.22
N THR A 243 -25.20 -6.84 -2.22
CA THR A 243 -26.32 -6.63 -3.17
C THR A 243 -26.46 -7.77 -4.18
N VAL A 244 -25.39 -8.54 -4.40
CA VAL A 244 -25.35 -9.66 -5.36
C VAL A 244 -25.69 -10.97 -4.65
N HIS A 245 -25.14 -11.16 -3.44
CA HIS A 245 -25.22 -12.40 -2.69
C HIS A 245 -26.28 -12.40 -1.57
N GLY A 246 -26.91 -11.24 -1.32
CA GLY A 246 -27.89 -11.06 -0.26
C GLY A 246 -27.26 -10.92 1.13
N LEU A 247 -28.07 -10.54 2.13
CA LEU A 247 -27.62 -10.29 3.51
C LEU A 247 -27.68 -11.56 4.36
N SER A 248 -26.83 -12.54 4.04
CA SER A 248 -26.74 -13.81 4.77
C SER A 248 -25.31 -14.08 5.24
N PHE A 249 -25.08 -14.05 6.55
CA PHE A 249 -23.76 -14.31 7.12
C PHE A 249 -23.26 -15.74 6.85
N ASN A 250 -24.17 -16.72 6.76
CA ASN A 250 -23.79 -18.08 6.32
C ASN A 250 -23.32 -18.10 4.86
N THR A 251 -23.93 -17.29 3.99
CA THR A 251 -23.50 -17.15 2.59
C THR A 251 -22.14 -16.48 2.53
N PHE A 252 -21.94 -15.41 3.31
CA PHE A 252 -20.64 -14.75 3.47
C PHE A 252 -19.55 -15.71 3.94
N LEU A 253 -19.78 -16.43 5.05
CA LEU A 253 -18.81 -17.41 5.56
C LEU A 253 -18.53 -18.52 4.56
N GLY A 254 -19.56 -19.00 3.83
CA GLY A 254 -19.38 -19.99 2.78
C GLY A 254 -18.44 -19.51 1.69
N LYS A 255 -18.64 -18.27 1.20
CA LYS A 255 -17.82 -17.66 0.16
C LYS A 255 -16.37 -17.42 0.57
N ILE A 256 -16.14 -16.97 1.81
CA ILE A 256 -14.78 -16.72 2.29
C ILE A 256 -14.05 -18.00 2.70
N SER A 257 -14.77 -19.07 3.08
CA SER A 257 -14.13 -20.34 3.48
C SER A 257 -13.47 -21.07 2.31
N ASP A 258 -13.91 -20.79 1.08
CA ASP A 258 -13.31 -21.31 -0.14
C ASP A 258 -11.91 -20.70 -0.39
N ASP A 259 -11.66 -19.50 0.14
CA ASP A 259 -10.40 -18.77 0.03
C ASP A 259 -9.71 -18.70 1.40
N LYS A 260 -8.77 -19.63 1.66
CA LYS A 260 -8.06 -19.75 2.95
C LYS A 260 -6.94 -18.71 3.13
N GLY A 261 -7.11 -17.52 2.56
CA GLY A 261 -6.13 -16.44 2.57
C GLY A 261 -6.52 -15.25 3.44
N PRO A 262 -5.68 -14.21 3.47
CA PRO A 262 -6.04 -12.91 4.00
C PRO A 262 -7.21 -12.29 3.23
N ALA A 263 -7.99 -11.45 3.90
CA ALA A 263 -9.16 -10.84 3.30
C ALA A 263 -9.37 -9.39 3.75
N LEU A 264 -9.90 -8.57 2.85
CA LEU A 264 -10.39 -7.23 3.14
C LEU A 264 -11.91 -7.31 3.36
N LEU A 265 -12.38 -6.78 4.49
CA LEU A 265 -13.79 -6.49 4.72
C LEU A 265 -14.00 -5.00 4.50
N ILE A 266 -14.88 -4.63 3.56
CA ILE A 266 -15.20 -3.22 3.25
C ILE A 266 -16.69 -3.00 3.46
N ILE A 267 -17.03 -1.91 4.15
CA ILE A 267 -18.40 -1.55 4.50
C ILE A 267 -18.62 -0.11 4.07
N LYS A 268 -19.72 0.12 3.35
CA LYS A 268 -20.36 1.42 3.21
C LYS A 268 -21.57 1.45 4.14
N ASP A 269 -21.64 2.42 5.03
CA ASP A 269 -22.83 2.62 5.87
C ASP A 269 -23.83 3.62 5.25
N LYS A 270 -25.03 3.70 5.85
CA LYS A 270 -26.10 4.60 5.43
C LYS A 270 -25.78 6.10 5.58
N GLU A 271 -24.72 6.46 6.32
CA GLU A 271 -24.23 7.84 6.38
C GLU A 271 -23.22 8.13 5.24
N GLY A 272 -22.95 7.13 4.39
CA GLY A 272 -22.07 7.23 3.23
C GLY A 272 -20.59 6.98 3.53
N TYR A 273 -20.22 6.68 4.78
CA TYR A 273 -18.83 6.42 5.15
C TYR A 273 -18.39 5.07 4.60
N ILE A 274 -17.14 5.00 4.11
CA ILE A 274 -16.54 3.77 3.60
C ILE A 274 -15.31 3.46 4.43
N TYR A 275 -15.28 2.29 5.05
CA TYR A 275 -14.20 1.83 5.92
C TYR A 275 -14.18 0.31 5.99
N GLY A 276 -13.20 -0.24 6.70
CA GLY A 276 -13.04 -1.67 6.76
C GLY A 276 -11.86 -2.12 7.59
N GLY A 277 -11.56 -3.40 7.45
CA GLY A 277 -10.39 -4.01 8.05
C GLY A 277 -9.77 -5.03 7.12
N TYR A 278 -8.45 -5.09 7.16
CA TYR A 278 -7.68 -6.18 6.59
C TYR A 278 -7.46 -7.24 7.67
N ALA A 279 -7.92 -8.46 7.38
CA ALA A 279 -7.68 -9.65 8.18
C ALA A 279 -6.54 -10.44 7.55
N SER A 280 -5.41 -10.51 8.24
CA SER A 280 -4.23 -11.26 7.80
C SER A 280 -4.39 -12.77 7.92
N GLN A 281 -5.26 -13.22 8.83
CA GLN A 281 -5.58 -14.62 9.04
C GLN A 281 -6.98 -14.93 8.51
N PRO A 282 -7.23 -16.16 8.01
CA PRO A 282 -8.54 -16.58 7.54
C PRO A 282 -9.65 -16.35 8.56
N TRP A 283 -10.86 -16.13 8.07
CA TRP A 283 -12.03 -16.00 8.93
C TRP A 283 -12.44 -17.36 9.48
N GLU A 284 -12.24 -17.56 10.78
CA GLU A 284 -12.50 -18.81 11.48
C GLU A 284 -13.45 -18.57 12.64
N LYS A 285 -14.27 -19.57 12.97
CA LYS A 285 -15.18 -19.48 14.11
C LYS A 285 -14.40 -19.60 15.41
N HIS A 286 -14.35 -18.52 16.18
CA HIS A 286 -13.75 -18.46 17.51
C HIS A 286 -14.77 -17.94 18.54
N ALA A 287 -14.56 -18.30 19.80
CA ALA A 287 -15.33 -17.77 20.94
C ALA A 287 -14.66 -16.52 21.57
N ASP A 288 -13.46 -16.18 21.12
CA ASP A 288 -12.64 -15.07 21.59
C ASP A 288 -11.89 -14.45 20.40
N PHE A 289 -11.17 -13.34 20.63
CA PHE A 289 -10.33 -12.72 19.63
C PHE A 289 -9.15 -13.61 19.21
N TYR A 290 -8.76 -13.48 17.95
CA TYR A 290 -7.62 -14.17 17.35
C TYR A 290 -6.93 -13.28 16.30
N GLY A 291 -6.00 -13.83 15.52
CA GLY A 291 -5.30 -13.11 14.43
C GLY A 291 -3.88 -12.70 14.80
N ASP A 292 -3.24 -11.89 13.94
CA ASP A 292 -1.87 -11.42 14.14
C ASP A 292 -1.69 -9.90 13.90
N MET A 293 -0.48 -9.41 14.19
CA MET A 293 -0.13 -7.99 14.14
C MET A 293 -0.06 -7.40 12.71
N LYS A 294 -0.37 -8.19 11.68
CA LYS A 294 -0.48 -7.70 10.30
C LYS A 294 -1.88 -7.21 9.96
N SER A 295 -2.91 -7.59 10.72
CA SER A 295 -4.27 -7.06 10.57
C SER A 295 -4.32 -5.56 10.86
N PHE A 296 -5.18 -4.80 10.20
CA PHE A 296 -5.33 -3.35 10.43
C PHE A 296 -6.73 -2.86 10.06
N LEU A 297 -7.11 -1.71 10.60
CA LEU A 297 -8.32 -1.00 10.20
C LEU A 297 -7.98 0.09 9.17
N PHE A 298 -8.95 0.44 8.33
CA PHE A 298 -8.83 1.56 7.41
C PHE A 298 -10.14 2.32 7.24
N GLN A 299 -10.03 3.60 6.88
CA GLN A 299 -11.11 4.45 6.39
C GLN A 299 -10.75 4.88 4.97
N LEU A 300 -11.71 4.86 4.06
CA LEU A 300 -11.55 5.25 2.66
C LEU A 300 -12.34 6.52 2.33
N TYR A 301 -13.49 6.74 2.98
CA TYR A 301 -14.33 7.93 2.77
C TYR A 301 -14.95 8.38 4.10
N PRO A 302 -15.01 9.70 4.41
CA PRO A 302 -14.72 10.87 3.56
C PRO A 302 -13.24 11.29 3.52
N LYS A 303 -12.38 10.61 4.27
CA LYS A 303 -10.93 10.78 4.25
C LYS A 303 -10.26 9.42 4.34
N THR A 304 -9.08 9.31 3.76
CA THR A 304 -8.35 8.04 3.73
C THR A 304 -7.40 7.90 4.92
N SER A 305 -7.34 6.73 5.56
CA SER A 305 -6.41 6.45 6.66
C SER A 305 -6.25 4.95 6.92
N VAL A 306 -5.03 4.53 7.23
CA VAL A 306 -4.71 3.18 7.75
C VAL A 306 -4.32 3.24 9.23
N TYR A 307 -4.83 2.30 10.02
CA TYR A 307 -4.61 2.17 11.46
C TYR A 307 -4.04 0.79 11.80
N ARG A 308 -2.71 0.72 11.99
CA ARG A 308 -2.01 -0.52 12.32
C ARG A 308 -2.10 -0.86 13.81
N PRO A 309 -1.92 -2.13 14.19
CA PRO A 309 -1.92 -2.53 15.59
C PRO A 309 -0.86 -1.79 16.41
N THR A 310 -1.25 -1.32 17.59
CA THR A 310 -0.38 -0.58 18.51
C THR A 310 0.52 -1.50 19.34
N GLY A 311 0.16 -2.79 19.43
CA GLY A 311 0.80 -3.76 20.33
C GLY A 311 0.31 -3.69 21.77
N ALA A 312 -0.70 -2.86 22.07
CA ALA A 312 -1.25 -2.75 23.42
C ALA A 312 -2.01 -4.00 23.89
N ASN A 313 -2.51 -4.83 22.96
CA ASN A 313 -3.18 -6.11 23.21
C ASN A 313 -3.19 -6.96 21.92
N THR A 314 -3.72 -8.18 22.00
CA THR A 314 -3.82 -9.14 20.90
C THR A 314 -5.26 -9.35 20.39
N ASN A 315 -6.17 -8.42 20.68
CA ASN A 315 -7.59 -8.54 20.33
C ASN A 315 -7.84 -8.12 18.88
N LEU A 316 -7.34 -8.86 17.90
CA LEU A 316 -7.16 -8.34 16.54
C LEU A 316 -8.34 -8.61 15.61
N GLN A 317 -8.76 -9.87 15.50
CA GLN A 317 -9.87 -10.34 14.66
C GLN A 317 -10.94 -11.03 15.52
N TRP A 318 -12.19 -10.93 15.10
CA TRP A 318 -13.34 -11.56 15.73
C TRP A 318 -14.25 -12.17 14.68
N CYS A 319 -14.62 -13.43 14.86
CA CYS A 319 -15.63 -14.10 14.05
C CYS A 319 -16.34 -15.16 14.88
N ALA A 320 -17.57 -14.88 15.27
CA ALA A 320 -18.38 -15.74 16.10
C ALA A 320 -19.74 -15.98 15.44
N ILE A 321 -20.18 -17.24 15.42
CA ILE A 321 -21.50 -17.63 14.88
C ILE A 321 -22.09 -18.80 15.66
N ASN A 322 -23.42 -18.81 15.80
CA ASN A 322 -24.19 -19.85 16.48
C ASN A 322 -23.79 -20.02 17.96
N PHE A 323 -23.34 -18.95 18.61
CA PHE A 323 -23.21 -18.90 20.06
C PHE A 323 -24.53 -18.39 20.65
N SER A 324 -25.04 -19.09 21.66
CA SER A 324 -26.27 -18.72 22.36
C SER A 324 -26.04 -17.74 23.52
N SER A 325 -24.80 -17.57 23.96
CA SER A 325 -24.45 -16.65 25.04
C SER A 325 -24.45 -15.22 24.54
N GLU A 326 -25.15 -14.32 25.24
CA GLU A 326 -25.10 -12.88 24.96
C GLU A 326 -23.68 -12.30 25.12
N SER A 327 -22.84 -12.95 25.94
CA SER A 327 -21.44 -12.55 26.13
C SER A 327 -20.55 -12.80 24.91
N ILE A 328 -21.02 -13.52 23.90
CA ILE A 328 -20.28 -13.81 22.66
C ILE A 328 -21.13 -13.28 21.50
N PRO A 329 -20.95 -12.00 21.12
CA PRO A 329 -21.74 -11.40 20.05
C PRO A 329 -21.46 -12.10 18.72
N ASN A 330 -22.49 -12.68 18.12
CA ASN A 330 -22.39 -13.30 16.80
C ASN A 330 -22.21 -12.24 15.72
N GLY A 331 -21.15 -12.36 14.93
CA GLY A 331 -20.78 -11.40 13.91
C GLY A 331 -19.29 -11.47 13.58
N ILE A 332 -18.82 -10.44 12.90
CA ILE A 332 -17.45 -10.28 12.43
C ILE A 332 -16.91 -8.92 12.88
N GLY A 333 -15.65 -8.85 13.28
CA GLY A 333 -15.10 -7.60 13.75
C GLY A 333 -13.59 -7.61 13.95
N PHE A 334 -13.11 -6.47 14.44
CA PHE A 334 -11.70 -6.16 14.60
C PHE A 334 -11.50 -5.29 15.84
N GLY A 335 -10.49 -5.62 16.64
CA GLY A 335 -9.96 -4.68 17.64
C GLY A 335 -10.84 -4.51 18.87
N GLY A 336 -10.23 -4.01 19.94
CA GLY A 336 -10.94 -3.50 21.11
C GLY A 336 -11.22 -4.57 22.12
N ARG A 337 -12.48 -4.68 22.55
CA ARG A 337 -12.94 -5.69 23.51
C ARG A 337 -14.36 -6.09 23.15
N VAL A 338 -14.82 -7.20 23.71
CA VAL A 338 -16.19 -7.69 23.47
C VAL A 338 -17.22 -6.58 23.78
N HIS A 339 -18.16 -6.37 22.86
CA HIS A 339 -19.15 -5.28 22.82
C HIS A 339 -18.61 -3.85 22.68
N HIS A 340 -17.30 -3.67 22.50
CA HIS A 340 -16.69 -2.37 22.25
C HIS A 340 -15.52 -2.52 21.27
N PHE A 341 -15.88 -2.91 20.04
CA PHE A 341 -14.92 -3.22 18.99
C PHE A 341 -14.47 -1.96 18.25
N GLY A 342 -13.28 -2.00 17.66
CA GLY A 342 -12.85 -0.97 16.71
C GLY A 342 -13.75 -0.95 15.47
N LEU A 343 -14.17 -2.14 15.03
CA LEU A 343 -15.21 -2.34 14.03
C LEU A 343 -15.90 -3.68 14.30
N PHE A 344 -17.23 -3.72 14.30
CA PHE A 344 -17.99 -4.97 14.41
C PHE A 344 -19.30 -4.86 13.63
N ILE A 345 -19.65 -5.92 12.91
CA ILE A 345 -20.94 -6.10 12.24
C ILE A 345 -21.60 -7.37 12.77
N SER A 346 -22.90 -7.27 13.10
CA SER A 346 -23.72 -8.39 13.54
C SER A 346 -23.82 -9.48 12.47
N ALA A 347 -24.06 -10.73 12.88
CA ALA A 347 -24.32 -11.83 11.94
C ALA A 347 -25.62 -11.67 11.12
N ASN A 348 -26.43 -10.63 11.38
CA ASN A 348 -27.59 -10.31 10.57
C ASN A 348 -27.28 -9.27 9.48
N PHE A 349 -26.06 -8.70 9.47
CA PHE A 349 -25.63 -7.62 8.55
C PHE A 349 -26.51 -6.37 8.56
N ASP A 350 -27.33 -6.19 9.59
CA ASP A 350 -28.26 -5.06 9.73
C ASP A 350 -27.69 -3.95 10.60
N GLN A 351 -26.80 -4.30 11.53
CA GLN A 351 -26.30 -3.43 12.58
C GLN A 351 -24.85 -3.75 12.91
N GLY A 352 -24.15 -2.74 13.41
CA GLY A 352 -22.80 -2.87 13.90
C GLY A 352 -22.41 -1.69 14.77
N HIS A 353 -21.14 -1.63 15.11
CA HIS A 353 -20.56 -0.46 15.75
C HIS A 353 -19.08 -0.29 15.43
N THR A 354 -18.60 0.93 15.62
CA THR A 354 -17.18 1.28 15.57
C THR A 354 -16.88 2.29 16.67
N PHE A 355 -15.87 2.01 17.48
CA PHE A 355 -15.44 2.86 18.57
C PHE A 355 -13.97 3.22 18.43
N THR A 356 -13.55 4.26 19.14
CA THR A 356 -12.12 4.50 19.38
C THR A 356 -11.50 3.26 20.02
N CYS A 357 -10.43 2.75 19.40
CA CYS A 357 -9.88 1.44 19.71
C CYS A 357 -8.40 1.51 20.04
N THR A 358 -8.00 1.01 21.21
CA THR A 358 -6.58 0.96 21.61
C THR A 358 -5.79 -0.07 20.82
N THR A 359 -6.41 -1.14 20.34
CA THR A 359 -5.73 -2.19 19.57
C THR A 359 -5.09 -1.63 18.31
N PHE A 360 -5.78 -0.76 17.57
CA PHE A 360 -5.29 -0.15 16.32
C PHE A 360 -4.96 1.35 16.45
N GLY A 361 -5.22 1.96 17.61
CA GLY A 361 -5.12 3.41 17.79
C GLY A 361 -6.07 4.18 16.87
N SER A 362 -7.14 3.53 16.39
CA SER A 362 -8.09 4.12 15.45
C SER A 362 -9.14 4.94 16.19
N PRO A 363 -9.66 6.03 15.59
CA PRO A 363 -10.91 6.65 16.02
C PRO A 363 -12.10 5.75 15.64
N SER A 364 -13.31 6.21 15.96
CA SER A 364 -14.52 5.70 15.32
C SER A 364 -14.43 5.92 13.80
N LEU A 365 -14.72 4.90 13.01
CA LEU A 365 -14.55 4.90 11.55
C LEU A 365 -15.76 5.49 10.80
N SER A 366 -16.89 5.66 11.48
CA SER A 366 -18.11 6.26 10.96
C SER A 366 -18.38 7.61 11.62
N LYS A 367 -19.40 8.30 11.15
CA LYS A 367 -19.91 9.53 11.77
C LYS A 367 -20.46 9.29 13.17
N THR A 368 -21.04 8.12 13.42
CA THR A 368 -21.55 7.73 14.74
C THR A 368 -21.05 6.34 15.12
N ASN A 369 -21.10 6.00 16.42
CA ASN A 369 -20.61 4.70 16.86
C ASN A 369 -21.53 3.54 16.48
N GLN A 370 -22.81 3.79 16.19
CA GLN A 370 -23.72 2.76 15.69
C GLN A 370 -23.77 2.84 14.17
N ILE A 371 -23.62 1.70 13.51
CA ILE A 371 -23.55 1.66 12.05
C ILE A 371 -24.62 0.73 11.49
N PHE A 372 -25.21 1.16 10.39
CA PHE A 372 -26.17 0.41 9.61
C PHE A 372 -25.57 0.19 8.23
N PRO A 373 -25.05 -1.02 7.94
CA PRO A 373 -24.44 -1.30 6.65
C PRO A 373 -25.44 -1.10 5.51
N GLU A 374 -25.00 -0.43 4.45
CA GLU A 374 -25.71 -0.32 3.18
C GLU A 374 -25.13 -1.33 2.19
N VAL A 375 -23.80 -1.37 2.07
CA VAL A 375 -23.07 -2.31 1.22
C VAL A 375 -21.92 -2.93 1.99
N ILE A 376 -21.78 -4.25 1.89
CA ILE A 376 -20.67 -5.03 2.44
C ILE A 376 -19.99 -5.77 1.29
N GLU A 377 -18.66 -5.64 1.21
CA GLU A 377 -17.80 -6.40 0.31
C GLU A 377 -16.76 -7.19 1.10
N CYS A 378 -16.39 -8.35 0.56
CA CYS A 378 -15.20 -9.07 1.00
C CYS A 378 -14.33 -9.42 -0.19
N TRP A 379 -13.04 -9.07 -0.10
CA TRP A 379 -12.04 -9.33 -1.12
C TRP A 379 -10.96 -10.25 -0.57
N GLY A 380 -10.71 -11.37 -1.23
CA GLY A 380 -9.57 -12.24 -0.95
C GLY A 380 -8.30 -11.64 -1.51
N VAL A 381 -7.23 -11.65 -0.73
CA VAL A 381 -5.92 -11.11 -1.10
C VAL A 381 -5.02 -12.28 -1.49
N ALA A 382 -4.73 -12.42 -2.79
CA ALA A 382 -3.88 -13.50 -3.27
C ALA A 382 -2.42 -13.24 -2.88
N ILE A 383 -1.84 -14.17 -2.14
CA ILE A 383 -0.40 -14.18 -1.86
C ILE A 383 0.30 -14.87 -3.03
N LYS A 384 1.19 -14.16 -3.71
CA LYS A 384 2.05 -14.73 -4.76
C LYS A 384 3.02 -15.73 -4.11
N ARG A 385 2.65 -17.00 -4.06
CA ARG A 385 3.55 -18.06 -3.59
C ARG A 385 4.70 -18.20 -4.59
N ALA A 386 5.93 -18.05 -4.12
CA ALA A 386 7.09 -18.42 -4.90
C ALA A 386 7.01 -19.94 -5.21
N GLN A 387 6.86 -20.27 -6.49
CA GLN A 387 6.73 -21.62 -7.05
C GLN A 387 5.37 -22.33 -6.85
N ASP A 388 4.39 -21.97 -7.68
CA ASP A 388 3.30 -22.87 -8.07
C ASP A 388 3.51 -23.44 -9.50
N ASP A 389 4.78 -23.59 -9.90
CA ASP A 389 5.19 -24.21 -11.18
C ASP A 389 5.16 -25.76 -11.13
N ASN A 390 4.52 -26.37 -10.13
CA ASN A 390 4.53 -27.83 -10.00
C ASN A 390 3.24 -28.48 -9.50
N HIS A 391 2.10 -27.77 -9.45
CA HIS A 391 0.84 -28.38 -9.03
C HIS A 391 -0.17 -28.69 -10.14
N ASP A 392 0.15 -28.43 -11.41
CA ASP A 392 -0.73 -28.79 -12.55
C ASP A 392 -0.14 -29.84 -13.51
N ARG A 393 0.89 -30.59 -13.08
CA ARG A 393 1.47 -31.71 -13.86
C ARG A 393 1.32 -33.12 -13.29
N LEU A 394 0.62 -33.29 -12.16
CA LEU A 394 0.41 -34.62 -11.56
C LEU A 394 -1.04 -34.88 -11.16
N LYS A 395 -1.99 -34.70 -12.09
CA LYS A 395 -3.23 -35.48 -12.09
C LYS A 395 -3.02 -36.78 -12.89
N GLY A 396 -2.14 -37.63 -12.40
CA GLY A 396 -2.17 -39.05 -12.74
C GLY A 396 -3.38 -39.67 -12.02
N THR A 397 -4.21 -40.41 -12.74
CA THR A 397 -5.40 -41.01 -12.14
C THR A 397 -4.97 -42.05 -11.09
N VAL A 398 -5.81 -42.30 -10.08
CA VAL A 398 -5.53 -43.31 -9.04
C VAL A 398 -5.17 -44.68 -9.65
N LEU A 399 -5.69 -44.99 -10.84
CA LEU A 399 -5.36 -46.19 -11.60
C LEU A 399 -3.89 -46.26 -12.06
N ASP A 400 -3.26 -45.12 -12.33
CA ASP A 400 -1.87 -45.05 -12.80
C ASP A 400 -0.89 -45.31 -11.66
N ARG A 401 -1.22 -44.84 -10.44
CA ARG A 401 -0.45 -45.12 -9.22
C ARG A 401 -0.45 -46.62 -8.87
N PHE A 402 -1.56 -47.32 -9.08
CA PHE A 402 -1.64 -48.77 -8.85
C PHE A 402 -0.83 -49.60 -9.86
N LYS A 403 -0.58 -49.09 -11.07
CA LYS A 403 0.26 -49.78 -12.06
C LYS A 403 1.75 -49.64 -11.72
N GLU A 404 2.17 -48.48 -11.23
CA GLU A 404 3.55 -48.25 -10.78
C GLU A 404 3.90 -49.11 -9.56
N ASP A 405 3.01 -49.24 -8.58
CA ASP A 405 3.24 -50.09 -7.40
C ASP A 405 3.35 -51.58 -7.76
N ARG A 406 2.56 -52.05 -8.73
CA ARG A 406 2.64 -53.44 -9.19
C ARG A 406 3.91 -53.72 -10.00
N HIS A 407 4.44 -52.72 -10.71
CA HIS A 407 5.72 -52.82 -11.39
C HIS A 407 6.91 -52.75 -10.41
N MET A 408 6.83 -51.96 -9.34
CA MET A 408 7.83 -51.94 -8.28
C MET A 408 7.88 -53.26 -7.49
N LEU A 409 6.73 -53.85 -7.16
CA LEU A 409 6.67 -55.15 -6.47
C LEU A 409 7.21 -56.32 -7.33
N ASN A 410 7.17 -56.20 -8.66
CA ASN A 410 7.78 -57.17 -9.57
C ASN A 410 9.30 -56.96 -9.75
N MET A 411 9.83 -55.77 -9.43
CA MET A 411 11.28 -55.47 -9.47
C MET A 411 11.99 -55.77 -8.15
N VAL A 412 11.27 -55.72 -7.02
CA VAL A 412 11.76 -56.20 -5.73
C VAL A 412 11.44 -57.69 -5.65
N GLY A 413 12.33 -58.53 -6.16
CA GLY A 413 12.17 -59.98 -6.30
C GLY A 413 11.76 -60.70 -5.00
N LEU A 414 10.47 -60.72 -4.72
CA LEU A 414 9.80 -61.58 -3.74
C LEU A 414 8.67 -62.34 -4.44
N ALA A 415 9.02 -62.96 -5.55
CA ALA A 415 8.28 -64.06 -6.13
C ALA A 415 9.29 -65.14 -6.49
N ASN A 416 9.65 -65.96 -5.49
CA ASN A 416 9.92 -67.39 -5.58
C ASN A 416 10.67 -67.90 -4.35
N SER A 417 9.94 -68.41 -3.37
CA SER A 417 10.39 -69.59 -2.62
C SER A 417 9.17 -70.32 -2.08
N SER A 418 8.75 -71.30 -2.85
CA SER A 418 7.94 -72.42 -2.40
C SER A 418 8.83 -73.39 -1.61
N GLN A 419 8.45 -73.69 -0.36
CA GLN A 419 8.25 -75.07 0.13
C GLN A 419 7.43 -75.03 1.41
#